data_AF-A0A7K2NX16-F1
#
_entry.id   AF-A0A7K2NX16-F1
#
_cell.length_a   1.000
_cell.length_b   1.000
_cell.length_c   1.000
_cell.angle_alpha   90.00
_cell.angle_beta   90.00
_cell.angle_gamma   90.00
#
_symmetry.space_group_name_H-M   'P 1'
#
loop_
_entity.id
_entity.type
_entity.pdbx_description
1 polymer ?
#
loop_
_entity_poly.entity_id
_entity_poly.type
_entity_poly.pdbx_seq_one_letter_code
_entity_poly.pdbx_strand_id
1 'polypeptide(L)'
;MPHTEKSMDALRRSGDELADAVVATLFERGEVGTFNSLMRYVSTTGQDLPDGLPGVAREYLRVTGTPPDWVDWAEMERARLFFIDNNVHISTALSFASMPACYLVPHVARLLSATHGLNYPS
;
A
#
# COMPACT_ATOMS: atom_id res chain seq x y z
N MET A 1 16.86 -6.19 -14.39
CA MET A 1 17.45 -4.90 -14.84
C MET A 1 18.57 -4.53 -13.89
N PRO A 2 19.70 -3.98 -14.36
CA PRO A 2 20.71 -3.44 -13.45
C PRO A 2 20.14 -2.21 -12.74
N HIS A 3 20.17 -2.21 -11.40
CA HIS A 3 19.71 -1.10 -10.56
C HIS A 3 20.75 0.03 -10.60
N THR A 4 20.72 0.84 -11.66
CA THR A 4 21.56 2.04 -11.83
C THR A 4 20.88 3.28 -11.25
N GLU A 5 21.65 4.30 -10.90
CA GLU A 5 21.12 5.58 -10.45
C GLU A 5 20.11 6.17 -11.43
N LYS A 6 20.43 6.15 -12.73
CA LYS A 6 19.54 6.58 -13.82
C LYS A 6 18.21 5.82 -13.84
N SER A 7 18.24 4.49 -13.66
CA SER A 7 17.01 3.69 -13.60
C SER A 7 16.19 3.97 -12.35
N MET A 8 16.85 4.23 -11.21
CA MET A 8 16.16 4.59 -9.96
C MET A 8 15.52 5.98 -10.06
N ASP A 9 16.21 6.95 -10.68
CA ASP A 9 15.67 8.29 -10.94
C ASP A 9 14.43 8.27 -11.83
N ALA A 10 14.40 7.39 -12.84
CA ALA A 10 13.22 7.22 -13.67
C ALA A 10 12.02 6.69 -12.86
N LEU A 11 12.25 5.66 -12.02
CA LEU A 11 11.21 5.07 -11.18
C LEU A 11 10.63 6.05 -10.14
N ARG A 12 11.42 7.00 -9.64
CA ARG A 12 10.94 8.05 -8.71
C ARG A 12 9.82 8.92 -9.27
N ARG A 13 9.66 8.95 -10.60
CA ARG A 13 8.63 9.74 -11.30
C ARG A 13 7.44 8.91 -11.78
N SER A 14 7.45 7.60 -11.54
CA SER A 14 6.38 6.70 -11.95
C SER A 14 5.36 6.54 -10.81
N GLY A 15 4.09 6.74 -11.12
CA GLY A 15 2.96 6.36 -10.28
C GLY A 15 2.47 4.94 -10.58
N ASP A 16 1.26 4.64 -10.11
CA ASP A 16 0.53 3.41 -10.42
C ASP A 16 -0.70 3.79 -11.25
N GLU A 17 -0.58 3.75 -12.58
CA GLU A 17 -1.64 4.19 -13.50
C GLU A 17 -2.98 3.50 -13.24
N LEU A 18 -2.96 2.21 -12.87
CA LEU A 18 -4.15 1.43 -12.61
C LEU A 18 -4.83 1.89 -11.31
N ALA A 19 -4.07 2.00 -10.22
CA ALA A 19 -4.60 2.45 -8.94
C ALA A 19 -5.04 3.92 -8.99
N ASP A 20 -4.27 4.79 -9.66
CA ASP A 20 -4.54 6.22 -9.79
C ASP A 20 -5.88 6.46 -10.51
N ALA A 21 -6.15 5.72 -11.59
CA ALA A 21 -7.43 5.80 -12.31
C ALA A 21 -8.63 5.35 -11.46
N VAL A 22 -8.46 4.31 -10.64
CA VAL A 22 -9.52 3.81 -9.74
C VAL A 22 -9.84 4.85 -8.67
N VAL A 23 -8.81 5.41 -8.02
CA VAL A 23 -8.98 6.45 -7.00
C VAL A 23 -9.66 7.68 -7.60
N ALA A 24 -9.19 8.17 -8.75
CA ALA A 24 -9.82 9.29 -9.45
C ALA A 24 -11.31 9.05 -9.72
N THR A 25 -11.66 7.87 -10.24
CA THR A 25 -13.06 7.51 -10.51
C THR A 25 -13.91 7.48 -9.24
N LEU A 26 -13.39 6.94 -8.14
CA LEU A 26 -14.10 6.92 -6.86
C LEU A 26 -14.38 8.33 -6.35
N PHE A 27 -13.43 9.25 -6.51
CA PHE A 27 -13.62 10.66 -6.15
C PHE A 27 -14.65 11.35 -7.05
N GLU A 28 -14.54 11.19 -8.37
CA GLU A 28 -15.48 11.77 -9.35
C GLU A 28 -16.93 11.32 -9.08
N ARG A 29 -17.13 10.09 -8.63
CA ARG A 29 -18.45 9.52 -8.33
C ARG A 29 -18.90 9.73 -6.89
N GLY A 30 -18.05 10.27 -6.01
CA GLY A 30 -18.34 10.41 -4.59
C GLY A 30 -18.45 9.07 -3.84
N GLU A 31 -17.87 8.00 -4.36
CA GLU A 31 -18.01 6.62 -3.85
C GLU A 31 -16.99 6.25 -2.75
N VAL A 32 -16.05 7.15 -2.44
CA VAL A 32 -14.99 6.94 -1.43
C VAL A 32 -15.55 6.58 -0.05
N GLY A 33 -16.64 7.22 0.37
CA GLY A 33 -17.27 6.94 1.67
C GLY A 33 -17.87 5.52 1.74
N THR A 34 -18.53 5.09 0.67
CA THR A 34 -19.08 3.74 0.53
C THR A 34 -17.96 2.70 0.51
N PHE A 35 -16.92 2.93 -0.31
CA PHE A 35 -15.73 2.08 -0.37
C PHE A 35 -15.11 1.89 1.02
N ASN A 36 -14.78 2.99 1.71
CA ASN A 36 -14.19 2.94 3.05
C ASN A 36 -15.07 2.23 4.07
N SER A 37 -16.39 2.35 3.94
CA SER A 37 -17.32 1.70 4.86
C SER A 37 -17.38 0.20 4.68
N LEU A 38 -17.39 -0.26 3.43
CA LEU A 38 -17.42 -1.68 3.11
C LEU A 38 -16.07 -2.36 3.38
N MET A 39 -14.96 -1.70 3.05
CA MET A 39 -13.62 -2.27 3.24
C MET A 39 -13.21 -2.46 4.70
N ARG A 40 -13.88 -1.80 5.66
CA ARG A 40 -13.68 -2.08 7.10
C ARG A 40 -13.99 -3.51 7.49
N TYR A 41 -14.81 -4.21 6.72
CA TYR A 41 -15.21 -5.61 6.98
C TYR A 41 -14.30 -6.63 6.29
N VAL A 42 -13.37 -6.18 5.45
CA VAL A 42 -12.37 -7.04 4.79
C VAL A 42 -11.10 -7.02 5.62
N SER A 43 -10.87 -8.08 6.39
CA SER A 43 -9.77 -8.16 7.37
C SER A 43 -8.79 -9.29 7.10
N THR A 44 -9.13 -10.21 6.21
CA THR A 44 -8.32 -11.41 5.92
C THR A 44 -8.13 -11.57 4.41
N THR A 45 -6.92 -11.92 4.02
CA THR A 45 -6.59 -12.24 2.62
C THR A 45 -7.46 -13.40 2.12
N GLY A 46 -8.02 -13.25 0.91
CA GLY A 46 -8.86 -14.27 0.28
C GLY A 46 -10.33 -14.27 0.72
N GLN A 47 -10.75 -13.32 1.57
CA GLN A 47 -12.18 -13.11 1.84
C GLN A 47 -12.92 -12.63 0.60
N ASP A 48 -14.18 -13.05 0.46
CA ASP A 48 -15.06 -12.54 -0.57
C ASP A 48 -15.30 -11.04 -0.39
N LEU A 49 -15.28 -10.31 -1.50
CA LEU A 49 -15.50 -8.86 -1.48
C LEU A 49 -16.96 -8.55 -1.19
N PRO A 50 -17.25 -7.60 -0.27
CA PRO A 50 -18.62 -7.29 0.13
C PRO A 50 -19.48 -6.84 -1.04
N ASP A 51 -20.77 -7.15 -0.97
CA ASP A 51 -21.75 -6.66 -1.92
C ASP A 51 -21.82 -5.12 -1.89
N GLY A 52 -22.14 -4.52 -3.04
CA GLY A 52 -22.23 -3.07 -3.17
C GLY A 52 -20.89 -2.33 -3.25
N LEU A 53 -19.75 -3.03 -3.24
CA LEU A 53 -18.45 -2.40 -3.54
C LEU A 53 -18.48 -1.78 -4.95
N PRO A 54 -18.02 -0.52 -5.12
CA PRO A 54 -17.93 0.13 -6.42
C PRO A 54 -17.23 -0.75 -7.45
N GLY A 55 -17.82 -0.88 -8.64
CA GLY A 55 -17.36 -1.83 -9.65
C GLY A 55 -15.88 -1.65 -10.03
N VAL A 56 -15.42 -0.39 -10.11
CA VAL A 56 -14.01 -0.07 -10.41
C VAL A 56 -13.04 -0.57 -9.33
N ALA A 57 -13.44 -0.48 -8.06
CA ALA A 57 -12.63 -0.97 -6.95
C ALA A 57 -12.66 -2.50 -6.86
N ARG A 58 -13.82 -3.12 -7.11
CA ARG A 58 -13.95 -4.58 -7.17
C ARG A 58 -13.05 -5.17 -8.24
N GLU A 59 -13.07 -4.60 -9.43
CA GLU A 59 -12.24 -5.07 -10.54
C GLU A 59 -10.74 -4.89 -10.25
N TYR A 60 -10.36 -3.74 -9.70
CA TYR A 60 -8.99 -3.51 -9.27
C TYR A 60 -8.48 -4.58 -8.29
N LEU A 61 -9.25 -4.86 -7.23
CA LEU A 61 -8.89 -5.86 -6.23
C LEU A 61 -8.85 -7.28 -6.81
N ARG A 62 -9.74 -7.58 -7.77
CA ARG A 62 -9.74 -8.87 -8.48
C ARG A 62 -8.48 -9.06 -9.32
N VAL A 63 -8.05 -8.01 -10.04
CA VAL A 63 -6.86 -8.06 -10.91
C VAL A 63 -5.56 -8.09 -10.10
N THR A 64 -5.51 -7.38 -8.97
CA THR A 64 -4.28 -7.21 -8.15
C THR A 64 -4.17 -8.17 -6.97
N GLY A 65 -5.23 -8.92 -6.65
CA GLY A 65 -5.30 -9.78 -5.46
C GLY A 65 -4.51 -11.09 -5.54
N THR A 66 -3.88 -11.40 -6.67
CA THR A 66 -3.12 -12.64 -6.84
C THR A 66 -1.62 -12.35 -6.72
N PRO A 67 -0.88 -13.11 -5.88
CA PRO A 67 0.57 -12.99 -5.81
C PRO A 67 1.21 -13.38 -7.16
N PRO A 68 2.40 -12.85 -7.48
CA PRO A 68 3.11 -13.24 -8.70
C PRO A 68 3.44 -14.73 -8.76
N ASP A 69 3.48 -15.29 -9.97
CA ASP A 69 3.74 -16.73 -10.20
C ASP A 69 5.10 -17.23 -9.69
N TRP A 70 6.05 -16.34 -9.47
CA TRP A 70 7.39 -16.66 -8.99
C TRP A 70 7.47 -16.81 -7.46
N VAL A 71 6.37 -16.60 -6.74
CA VAL A 71 6.36 -16.70 -5.27
C VAL A 71 6.60 -18.14 -4.82
N ASP A 72 7.64 -18.33 -4.01
CA ASP A 72 7.91 -19.56 -3.29
C ASP A 72 7.25 -19.53 -1.91
N TRP A 73 6.19 -20.33 -1.74
CA TRP A 73 5.44 -20.40 -0.49
C TRP A 73 6.22 -21.00 0.68
N ALA A 74 7.19 -21.88 0.40
CA ALA A 74 8.05 -22.43 1.45
C ALA A 74 9.04 -21.38 1.94
N GLU A 75 9.57 -20.55 1.05
CA GLU A 75 10.38 -19.39 1.43
C GLU A 75 9.58 -18.36 2.22
N MET A 76 8.35 -18.06 1.78
CA MET A 76 7.46 -17.14 2.49
C MET A 76 7.19 -17.60 3.93
N GLU A 77 6.95 -18.91 4.13
CA GLU A 77 6.71 -19.47 5.46
C GLU A 77 7.96 -19.42 6.35
N ARG A 78 9.15 -19.71 5.79
CA ARG A 78 10.42 -19.55 6.52
C ARG A 78 10.64 -18.10 6.95
N ALA A 79 10.40 -17.14 6.06
CA ALA A 79 10.46 -15.73 6.38
C ALA A 79 9.46 -15.37 7.49
N ARG A 80 8.21 -15.83 7.40
CA ARG A 80 7.19 -15.59 8.42
C ARG A 80 7.63 -16.07 9.81
N LEU A 81 8.17 -17.28 9.92
CA LEU A 81 8.70 -17.83 11.17
C LEU A 81 9.87 -16.99 11.70
N PHE A 82 10.82 -16.60 10.84
CA PHE A 82 11.91 -15.71 11.22
C PHE A 82 11.42 -14.38 11.82
N PHE A 83 10.40 -13.76 11.20
CA PHE A 83 9.82 -12.52 11.70
C PHE A 83 9.13 -12.69 13.06
N ILE A 84 8.47 -13.83 13.30
CA ILE A 84 7.84 -14.15 14.59
C ILE A 84 8.90 -14.33 15.67
N ASP A 85 9.93 -15.15 15.40
CA ASP A 85 10.98 -15.46 16.37
C ASP A 85 11.80 -14.22 16.76
N ASN A 86 11.93 -13.27 15.84
CA ASN A 86 12.71 -12.03 16.03
C ASN A 86 11.83 -10.79 16.20
N ASN A 87 10.54 -10.98 16.52
CA ASN A 87 9.54 -9.89 16.50
C ASN A 87 9.97 -8.66 17.32
N VAL A 88 10.55 -8.85 18.50
CA VAL A 88 10.99 -7.72 19.34
C VAL A 88 12.06 -6.89 18.63
N HIS A 89 13.11 -7.52 18.10
CA HIS A 89 14.18 -6.83 17.40
C HIS A 89 13.70 -6.10 16.15
N ILE A 90 12.86 -6.77 15.36
CA ILE A 90 12.32 -6.21 14.12
C ILE A 90 11.37 -5.06 14.43
N SER A 91 10.46 -5.22 15.39
CA SER A 91 9.53 -4.17 15.82
C SER A 91 10.26 -2.96 16.40
N THR A 92 11.35 -3.17 17.15
CA THR A 92 12.21 -2.08 17.64
C THR A 92 12.90 -1.36 16.46
N ALA A 93 13.50 -2.09 15.52
CA ALA A 93 14.15 -1.48 14.35
C ALA A 93 13.15 -0.72 13.46
N LEU A 94 11.96 -1.28 13.24
CA LEU A 94 10.87 -0.61 12.54
C LEU A 94 10.48 0.69 13.25
N SER A 95 10.27 0.62 14.57
CA SER A 95 9.73 1.74 15.34
C SER A 95 10.71 2.88 15.59
N PHE A 96 11.97 2.55 15.85
CA PHE A 96 12.98 3.54 16.26
C PHE A 96 14.00 3.88 15.19
N ALA A 97 14.08 3.13 14.10
CA ALA A 97 14.96 3.44 12.97
C ALA A 97 14.17 3.74 11.69
N SER A 98 13.35 2.79 11.22
CA SER A 98 12.71 2.91 9.89
C SER A 98 11.63 4.00 9.85
N MET A 99 10.73 4.04 10.83
CA MET A 99 9.68 5.07 10.89
C MET A 99 10.27 6.50 11.00
N PRO A 100 11.26 6.78 11.89
CA PRO A 100 11.96 8.07 11.88
C PRO A 100 12.71 8.35 10.58
N ALA A 101 13.32 7.34 9.96
CA ALA A 101 14.06 7.50 8.71
C ALA A 101 13.18 7.97 7.55
N CYS A 102 11.87 7.71 7.57
CA CYS A 102 10.92 8.26 6.59
C CYS A 102 10.94 9.79 6.55
N TYR A 103 11.30 10.47 7.65
CA TYR A 103 11.42 11.93 7.70
C TYR A 103 12.76 12.45 7.16
N LEU A 104 13.74 11.59 6.93
CA LEU A 104 15.01 11.96 6.30
C LEU A 104 14.88 12.11 4.77
N VAL A 105 13.83 11.54 4.18
CA VAL A 105 13.55 11.65 2.74
C VAL A 105 12.61 12.82 2.49
N PRO A 106 13.06 13.93 1.86
CA PRO A 106 12.26 15.17 1.78
C PRO A 106 10.87 14.99 1.15
N HIS A 107 10.75 14.14 0.12
CA HIS A 107 9.46 13.89 -0.52
C HIS A 107 8.48 13.13 0.39
N VAL A 108 8.97 12.12 1.12
CA VAL A 108 8.15 11.35 2.06
C VAL A 108 7.75 12.20 3.26
N ALA A 109 8.69 12.98 3.81
CA ALA A 109 8.40 13.92 4.90
C ALA A 109 7.29 14.91 4.54
N ARG A 110 7.36 15.52 3.33
CA ARG A 110 6.33 16.43 2.82
C ARG A 110 4.98 15.74 2.63
N LEU A 111 4.97 14.53 2.07
CA LEU A 111 3.75 13.73 1.90
C LEU A 111 3.08 13.47 3.24
N LEU A 112 3.82 12.96 4.23
CA LEU A 112 3.31 12.65 5.56
C LEU A 112 2.79 13.90 6.29
N SER A 113 3.48 15.04 6.16
CA SER A 113 3.01 16.30 6.77
C SER A 113 1.76 16.86 6.09
N ALA A 114 1.63 16.71 4.78
CA ALA A 114 0.54 17.31 4.01
C ALA A 114 -0.76 16.48 4.03
N THR A 115 -0.65 15.15 4.13
CA THR A 115 -1.82 14.26 3.97
C THR A 115 -2.92 14.50 5.01
N HIS A 116 -2.56 14.85 6.25
CA HIS A 116 -3.54 15.25 7.27
C HIS A 116 -4.01 16.72 7.12
N GLY A 117 -3.15 17.59 6.60
CA GLY A 117 -3.42 19.02 6.41
C GLY A 117 -4.40 19.33 5.27
N LEU A 118 -4.66 18.39 4.35
CA LEU A 118 -5.63 18.59 3.26
C LEU A 118 -7.08 18.73 3.74
N ASN A 119 -7.43 18.18 4.90
CA ASN A 119 -8.76 18.34 5.51
C ASN A 119 -8.83 19.53 6.50
N TYR A 120 -7.69 20.09 6.89
CA TYR A 120 -7.59 21.19 7.86
C TYR A 120 -6.48 22.17 7.43
N PRO A 121 -6.71 22.98 6.38
CA PRO A 121 -5.77 24.01 5.99
C PRO A 121 -5.69 25.08 7.09
N SER A 122 -4.46 25.39 7.50
CA SER A 122 -4.14 26.52 8.38
C SER A 122 -4.50 27.85 7.73
#